data_AF-A0A3B9CZ47-F1
#
_entry.id   AF-A0A3B9CZ47-F1
#
_cell.length_a   1.000
_cell.length_b   1.000
_cell.length_c   1.000
_cell.angle_alpha   90.00
_cell.angle_beta   90.00
_cell.angle_gamma   90.00
#
_symmetry.space_group_name_H-M   'P 1'
#
loop_
_entity.id
_entity.type
_entity.pdbx_description
1 polymer ?
#
loop_
_entity_poly.entity_id
_entity_poly.type
_entity_poly.pdbx_seq_one_letter_code
_entity_poly.pdbx_strand_id
1 'polypeptide(L)'
;MTIRYKCEECESVLKIRDELAGTDGKCPKCKSTFVVPEPEKDLEEPLDLPRAVTPGPDFSRLIDIQHDPGTEEAAQQSAAADDAPKPSIAELMREHEEKKARKSKRRDKSARGGLKEAADVAEVVTSGSAADVITRNYDQRRDTAGEPPPMTREERREQEQKEAFVRFLKFAGPVLVGVLLGLYGLYYFVTREAVPPLYAVEGIVTLNNVPQEGVEVRFSPDAKTDEESGKVVNQNSSRGYTDAEGKYYLEFTRGENRYTGAVSGKHSVFITDPYGIEYGAGLERTVEEDDNVIHFHLESN
;
A
#
# COMPACT_ATOMS: atom_id res chain seq x y z
N MET A 1 -15.57 -22.40 -1.03
CA MET A 1 -14.83 -21.12 -1.05
C MET A 1 -15.67 -20.07 -0.29
N THR A 2 -15.36 -18.78 -0.37
CA THR A 2 -16.19 -17.74 0.27
C THR A 2 -16.55 -16.63 -0.71
N ILE A 3 -17.85 -16.33 -0.83
CA ILE A 3 -18.40 -15.22 -1.60
C ILE A 3 -18.27 -13.92 -0.78
N ARG A 4 -17.82 -12.85 -1.43
CA ARG A 4 -17.81 -11.49 -0.84
C ARG A 4 -19.10 -10.77 -1.24
N TYR A 5 -20.00 -10.58 -0.28
CA TYR A 5 -21.28 -9.90 -0.50
C TYR A 5 -21.28 -8.52 0.18
N LYS A 6 -21.82 -7.50 -0.48
CA LYS A 6 -22.02 -6.16 0.09
C LYS A 6 -23.50 -6.01 0.45
N CYS A 7 -23.80 -5.73 1.71
CA CYS A 7 -25.17 -5.47 2.15
C CYS A 7 -25.67 -4.13 1.58
N GLU A 8 -26.86 -4.11 0.99
CA GLU A 8 -27.44 -2.92 0.34
C GLU A 8 -27.83 -1.81 1.34
N GLU A 9 -28.15 -2.16 2.59
CA GLU A 9 -28.62 -1.21 3.61
C GLU A 9 -27.49 -0.49 4.35
N CYS A 10 -26.34 -1.16 4.55
CA CYS A 10 -25.26 -0.63 5.40
C CYS A 10 -23.86 -0.75 4.79
N GLU A 11 -23.78 -1.18 3.53
CA GLU A 11 -22.56 -1.28 2.71
C GLU A 11 -21.43 -2.14 3.30
N SER A 12 -21.70 -2.91 4.36
CA SER A 12 -20.70 -3.75 4.97
C SER A 12 -20.38 -4.96 4.09
N VAL A 13 -19.09 -5.18 3.83
CA VAL A 13 -18.59 -6.36 3.10
C VAL A 13 -18.58 -7.57 4.03
N LEU A 14 -19.37 -8.59 3.70
CA LEU A 14 -19.48 -9.85 4.42
C LEU A 14 -18.79 -10.97 3.65
N LYS A 15 -18.10 -11.86 4.37
CA LYS A 15 -17.51 -13.09 3.81
C LYS A 15 -18.45 -14.26 4.16
N ILE A 16 -19.18 -14.74 3.16
CA ILE A 16 -20.18 -15.80 3.31
C ILE A 16 -19.60 -17.09 2.71
N ARG A 17 -19.87 -18.25 3.32
CA ARG A 17 -19.44 -19.55 2.76
C ARG A 17 -20.34 -19.92 1.58
N ASP A 18 -19.77 -20.52 0.54
CA ASP A 18 -20.52 -20.90 -0.68
C ASP A 18 -21.67 -21.87 -0.40
N GLU A 19 -21.61 -22.65 0.68
CA GLU A 19 -22.69 -23.56 1.11
C GLU A 19 -24.00 -22.84 1.48
N LEU A 20 -23.93 -21.52 1.72
CA LEU A 20 -25.08 -20.68 2.01
C LEU A 20 -25.60 -19.94 0.77
N ALA A 21 -25.02 -20.18 -0.40
CA ALA A 21 -25.52 -19.66 -1.67
C ALA A 21 -26.99 -20.08 -1.88
N GLY A 22 -27.83 -19.13 -2.28
CA GLY A 22 -29.27 -19.34 -2.47
C GLY A 22 -30.12 -19.39 -1.19
N THR A 23 -29.52 -19.25 0.00
CA THR A 23 -30.25 -19.24 1.28
C THR A 23 -30.47 -17.82 1.81
N ASP A 24 -31.49 -17.63 2.66
CA ASP A 24 -31.77 -16.36 3.33
C ASP A 24 -30.75 -16.08 4.44
N GLY A 25 -29.94 -15.04 4.24
CA GLY A 25 -28.97 -14.52 5.20
C GLY A 25 -29.51 -13.31 5.98
N LYS A 26 -28.90 -13.04 7.14
CA LYS A 26 -29.11 -11.79 7.89
C LYS A 26 -27.80 -11.04 8.06
N CYS A 27 -27.81 -9.74 7.78
CA CYS A 27 -26.64 -8.90 7.98
C CYS A 27 -26.34 -8.76 9.49
N PRO A 28 -25.10 -9.01 9.96
CA PRO A 28 -24.77 -8.91 11.38
C PRO A 28 -24.78 -7.45 11.90
N LYS A 29 -24.69 -6.45 11.02
CA LYS A 29 -24.68 -5.03 11.41
C LYS A 29 -26.10 -4.44 11.49
N CYS A 30 -26.87 -4.53 10.41
CA CYS A 30 -28.19 -3.90 10.31
C CYS A 30 -29.37 -4.88 10.47
N LYS A 31 -29.11 -6.20 10.51
CA LYS A 31 -30.12 -7.27 10.63
C LYS A 31 -31.12 -7.37 9.47
N SER A 32 -30.88 -6.68 8.36
CA SER A 32 -31.66 -6.86 7.14
C SER A 32 -31.50 -8.28 6.61
N THR A 33 -32.60 -8.84 6.11
CA THR A 33 -32.65 -10.14 5.44
C THR A 33 -32.30 -9.96 3.97
N PHE A 34 -31.41 -10.79 3.43
CA PHE A 34 -31.02 -10.79 2.02
C PHE A 34 -30.80 -12.22 1.53
N VAL A 35 -30.98 -12.46 0.23
CA VAL A 35 -30.71 -13.75 -0.40
C VAL A 35 -29.26 -13.76 -0.87
N VAL A 36 -28.48 -14.79 -0.51
CA VAL A 36 -27.09 -14.92 -0.97
C VAL A 36 -27.10 -15.31 -2.46
N PRO A 37 -26.45 -14.55 -3.37
CA PRO A 37 -26.40 -14.89 -4.78
C PRO A 37 -25.77 -16.28 -4.99
N GLU A 38 -26.40 -17.12 -5.80
CA GLU A 38 -25.75 -18.37 -6.24
C GLU A 38 -24.66 -18.00 -7.25
N PRO A 39 -23.39 -18.39 -7.02
CA PRO A 39 -22.36 -18.16 -8.02
C PRO A 39 -22.81 -18.89 -9.28
N GLU A 40 -22.78 -18.19 -10.42
CA GLU A 40 -23.00 -18.81 -11.72
C GLU A 40 -22.03 -20.00 -11.78
N LYS A 41 -22.58 -21.21 -11.68
CA LYS A 41 -21.81 -22.41 -11.93
C LYS A 41 -21.47 -22.27 -13.40
N ASP A 42 -20.24 -21.86 -13.67
CA ASP A 42 -19.64 -21.95 -14.99
C ASP A 42 -19.85 -23.39 -15.44
N LEU A 43 -20.95 -23.61 -16.16
CA LEU A 43 -21.22 -24.81 -16.90
C LEU A 43 -20.17 -24.76 -17.99
N GLU A 44 -18.99 -25.29 -17.67
CA GLU A 44 -18.07 -25.81 -18.65
C GLU A 44 -18.80 -26.95 -19.35
N GLU A 45 -19.73 -26.60 -20.23
CA GLU A 45 -20.12 -27.47 -21.32
C GLU A 45 -18.84 -27.69 -22.12
N PRO A 46 -18.33 -28.92 -22.22
CA PRO A 46 -17.25 -29.21 -23.15
C PRO A 46 -17.79 -28.94 -24.55
N LEU A 47 -17.51 -27.74 -25.06
CA LEU A 47 -17.65 -27.41 -26.47
C LEU A 47 -16.68 -28.32 -27.22
N ASP A 48 -17.21 -29.47 -27.65
CA ASP A 48 -16.59 -30.44 -28.53
C ASP A 48 -16.51 -29.81 -29.94
N LEU A 49 -15.69 -28.77 -30.06
CA LEU A 49 -15.37 -28.13 -31.32
C LEU A 49 -14.51 -29.12 -32.12
N PRO A 50 -14.95 -29.56 -33.33
CA PRO A 50 -14.13 -30.41 -34.17
C PRO A 50 -12.83 -29.66 -34.48
N ARG A 51 -11.73 -30.20 -33.94
CA ARG A 51 -10.37 -29.71 -34.15
C ARG A 51 -10.02 -29.88 -35.63
N ALA A 52 -10.33 -28.86 -36.44
CA ALA A 52 -9.77 -28.71 -37.76
C ALA A 52 -8.26 -28.56 -37.60
N VAL A 53 -7.53 -29.63 -37.95
CA VAL A 53 -6.08 -29.67 -37.97
C VAL A 53 -5.62 -28.74 -39.09
N THR A 54 -5.43 -27.46 -38.78
CA THR A 54 -4.56 -26.60 -39.57
C THR A 54 -3.11 -26.98 -39.21
N PRO A 55 -2.27 -27.40 -40.17
CA PRO A 55 -0.86 -27.64 -39.90
C PRO A 55 -0.24 -26.35 -39.36
N GLY A 56 0.26 -26.41 -38.13
CA GLY A 56 0.85 -25.26 -37.46
C GLY A 56 2.08 -24.74 -38.22
N PRO A 57 2.33 -23.42 -38.18
CA PRO A 57 3.58 -22.88 -38.71
C PRO A 57 4.77 -23.50 -37.97
N ASP A 58 5.77 -23.89 -38.73
CA ASP A 58 6.99 -24.56 -38.28
C ASP A 58 7.84 -23.57 -37.45
N PHE A 59 7.71 -23.63 -36.12
CA PHE A 59 8.47 -22.80 -35.17
C PHE A 59 9.94 -23.23 -35.00
N SER A 60 10.42 -24.20 -35.79
CA SER A 60 11.80 -24.71 -35.71
C SER A 60 12.87 -23.73 -36.21
N ARG A 61 12.52 -22.49 -36.60
CA ARG A 61 13.45 -21.49 -37.15
C ARG A 61 13.59 -20.19 -36.34
N LEU A 62 12.98 -20.07 -35.16
CA LEU A 62 12.99 -18.81 -34.39
C LEU A 62 13.78 -18.86 -33.07
N ILE A 63 14.57 -19.90 -32.82
CA ILE A 63 15.51 -19.96 -31.69
C ILE A 63 16.93 -19.91 -32.23
N ASP A 64 17.31 -18.73 -32.71
CA ASP A 64 18.71 -18.35 -32.95
C ASP A 64 18.92 -16.89 -32.48
N ILE A 65 18.37 -16.57 -31.29
CA ILE A 65 18.70 -15.33 -30.60
C ILE A 65 19.99 -15.58 -29.84
N GLN A 66 21.06 -15.05 -30.42
CA GLN A 66 22.41 -14.95 -29.88
C GLN A 66 22.36 -14.49 -28.41
N HIS A 67 22.83 -15.35 -27.52
CA HIS A 67 23.29 -14.96 -26.20
C HIS A 67 24.56 -14.12 -26.40
N ASP A 68 24.46 -12.81 -26.22
CA ASP A 68 25.61 -11.93 -26.01
C ASP A 68 26.09 -12.08 -24.55
N PRO A 69 27.30 -12.57 -24.28
CA PRO A 69 27.91 -12.52 -22.96
C PRO A 69 28.72 -11.23 -22.85
N GLY A 70 28.11 -10.17 -22.33
CA GLY A 70 28.90 -8.94 -22.12
C GLY A 70 28.14 -7.73 -21.64
N THR A 71 27.65 -7.73 -20.40
CA THR A 71 27.55 -6.50 -19.60
C THR A 71 27.49 -6.81 -18.11
N GLU A 72 28.60 -7.29 -17.55
CA GLU A 72 28.89 -7.13 -16.13
C GLU A 72 29.52 -5.75 -15.95
N GLU A 73 28.74 -4.70 -15.69
CA GLU A 73 29.26 -3.50 -15.01
C GLU A 73 28.14 -2.58 -14.53
N ALA A 74 28.36 -2.04 -13.33
CA ALA A 74 27.68 -0.91 -12.69
C ALA A 74 26.30 -1.13 -12.04
N ALA A 75 26.32 -1.65 -10.80
CA ALA A 75 25.40 -1.21 -9.76
C ALA A 75 26.04 -1.34 -8.36
N GLN A 76 27.02 -0.50 -8.07
CA GLN A 76 27.49 -0.25 -6.70
C GLN A 76 27.79 1.24 -6.52
N GLN A 77 26.80 1.98 -6.03
CA GLN A 77 27.02 3.22 -5.30
C GLN A 77 25.74 3.62 -4.55
N SER A 78 25.70 3.30 -3.25
CA SER A 78 24.83 4.00 -2.31
C SER A 78 25.55 4.14 -0.97
N ALA A 79 26.01 5.36 -0.77
CA ALA A 79 26.04 6.14 0.47
C ALA A 79 26.63 5.49 1.74
N ALA A 80 27.77 6.04 2.12
CA ALA A 80 28.31 6.03 3.47
C ALA A 80 27.29 6.60 4.48
N ALA A 81 26.89 5.79 5.44
CA ALA A 81 26.30 6.21 6.70
C ALA A 81 27.05 5.51 7.82
N ASP A 82 27.41 6.28 8.85
CA ASP A 82 28.34 5.94 9.93
C ASP A 82 28.19 4.52 10.49
N ASP A 83 29.24 3.73 10.26
CA ASP A 83 29.40 2.37 10.75
C ASP A 83 29.85 2.40 12.22
N ALA A 84 28.89 2.66 13.12
CA ALA A 84 29.09 2.36 14.52
C ALA A 84 29.06 0.82 14.66
N PRO A 85 30.15 0.18 15.13
CA PRO A 85 30.24 -1.28 15.17
C PRO A 85 29.12 -1.81 16.06
N LYS A 86 28.22 -2.60 15.46
CA LYS A 86 27.17 -3.31 16.20
C LYS A 86 27.86 -4.15 17.28
N PRO A 87 27.51 -3.98 18.57
CA PRO A 87 28.16 -4.70 19.65
C PRO A 87 27.99 -6.21 19.41
N SER A 88 29.11 -6.92 19.47
CA SER A 88 29.14 -8.36 19.30
C SER A 88 28.23 -9.02 20.32
N ILE A 89 27.52 -10.08 19.91
CA ILE A 89 26.66 -10.88 20.79
C ILE A 89 27.44 -11.37 22.03
N ALA A 90 28.76 -11.55 21.91
CA ALA A 90 29.63 -11.90 23.05
C ALA A 90 29.68 -10.79 24.13
N GLU A 91 29.60 -9.52 23.73
CA GLU A 91 29.65 -8.37 24.63
C GLU A 91 28.32 -8.20 25.38
N LEU A 92 27.19 -8.43 24.70
CA LEU A 92 25.85 -8.48 25.29
C LEU A 92 25.70 -9.62 26.32
N MET A 93 26.28 -10.80 26.04
CA MET A 93 26.28 -11.93 26.99
C MET A 93 27.09 -11.61 28.26
N ARG A 94 28.24 -10.95 28.10
CA ARG A 94 29.12 -10.57 29.23
C ARG A 94 28.48 -9.55 30.15
N GLU A 95 27.77 -8.55 29.62
CA GLU A 95 27.08 -7.53 30.42
C GLU A 95 25.92 -8.13 31.26
N HIS A 96 25.28 -9.19 30.75
CA HIS A 96 24.18 -9.86 31.44
C HIS A 96 24.64 -10.75 32.61
N GLU A 97 25.83 -11.35 32.51
CA GLU A 97 26.45 -12.12 33.59
C GLU A 97 26.92 -11.21 34.75
N GLU A 98 27.50 -10.05 34.44
CA GLU A 98 27.92 -9.09 35.47
C GLU A 98 26.73 -8.53 36.28
N LYS A 99 25.59 -8.28 35.62
CA LYS A 99 24.35 -7.83 36.29
C LYS A 99 23.77 -8.91 37.21
N LYS A 100 23.86 -10.19 36.85
CA LYS A 100 23.42 -11.30 37.72
C LYS A 100 24.30 -11.44 38.97
N ALA A 101 25.62 -11.31 38.83
CA ALA A 101 26.56 -11.40 39.95
C ALA A 101 26.41 -10.27 40.98
N ARG A 102 26.06 -9.05 40.55
CA ARG A 102 25.79 -7.92 41.48
C ARG A 102 24.49 -8.08 42.27
N LYS A 103 23.49 -8.78 41.72
CA LYS A 103 22.17 -8.95 42.35
C LYS A 103 22.17 -10.02 43.45
N SER A 104 22.97 -11.08 43.31
CA SER A 104 23.10 -12.11 44.36
C SER A 104 23.78 -11.57 45.61
N LYS A 105 24.89 -10.81 45.47
CA LYS A 105 25.61 -10.20 46.61
C LYS A 105 24.78 -9.23 47.47
N ARG A 106 23.74 -8.60 46.90
CA ARG A 106 22.84 -7.71 47.67
C ARG A 106 21.79 -8.48 48.48
N ARG A 107 21.35 -9.66 48.05
CA ARG A 107 20.35 -10.45 48.79
C ARG A 107 20.92 -11.07 50.07
N ASP A 108 22.15 -11.58 50.03
CA ASP A 108 22.78 -12.21 51.20
C ASP A 108 23.09 -11.21 52.32
N LYS A 109 23.32 -9.94 51.99
CA LYS A 109 23.57 -8.89 53.00
C LYS A 109 22.29 -8.40 53.69
N SER A 110 21.12 -8.51 53.05
CA SER A 110 19.83 -8.10 53.63
C SER A 110 19.18 -9.18 54.51
N ALA A 111 19.48 -10.46 54.29
CA ALA A 111 18.89 -11.56 55.08
C ALA A 111 19.49 -11.70 56.49
N ARG A 112 20.68 -11.13 56.75
CA ARG A 112 21.40 -11.28 58.03
C ARG A 112 21.16 -10.14 59.04
N GLY A 113 20.44 -9.07 58.65
CA GLY A 113 20.19 -7.91 59.50
C GLY A 113 18.84 -7.89 60.22
N GLY A 114 17.78 -8.48 59.65
CA GLY A 114 16.42 -8.33 60.18
C GLY A 114 16.01 -9.25 61.34
N LEU A 115 16.84 -10.23 61.70
CA LEU A 115 16.50 -11.23 62.74
C LEU A 115 16.96 -10.84 64.15
N LYS A 116 17.82 -9.83 64.30
CA LYS A 116 18.29 -9.39 65.62
C LYS A 116 17.42 -8.29 66.23
N GLU A 117 16.73 -7.50 65.42
CA GLU A 117 15.92 -6.36 65.90
C GLU A 117 14.51 -6.79 66.35
N ALA A 118 14.01 -7.95 65.90
CA ALA A 118 12.73 -8.50 66.34
C ALA A 118 12.79 -9.20 67.72
N ALA A 119 13.98 -9.53 68.22
CA ALA A 119 14.15 -10.18 69.51
C ALA A 119 14.12 -9.17 70.68
N ASP A 120 14.69 -7.98 70.50
CA ASP A 120 14.79 -6.97 71.57
C ASP A 120 13.45 -6.25 71.85
N VAL A 121 12.46 -6.33 70.95
CA VAL A 121 11.13 -5.73 71.16
C VAL A 121 10.19 -6.68 71.92
N ALA A 122 10.50 -7.98 71.99
CA ALA A 122 9.64 -8.97 72.63
C ALA A 122 9.76 -8.99 74.18
N GLU A 123 10.81 -8.40 74.77
CA GLU A 123 11.08 -8.59 76.20
C GLU A 123 10.48 -7.48 77.12
N VAL A 124 10.01 -6.36 76.57
CA VAL A 124 9.58 -5.19 77.38
C VAL A 124 8.06 -5.08 77.57
N VAL A 125 7.24 -5.98 77.00
CA VAL A 125 5.77 -5.91 77.10
C VAL A 125 5.19 -7.10 77.86
N THR A 126 5.56 -7.25 79.13
CA THR A 126 4.94 -8.21 80.05
C THR A 126 4.43 -7.49 81.31
N SER A 127 3.28 -6.81 81.20
CA SER A 127 2.35 -6.54 82.34
C SER A 127 1.21 -5.57 82.02
N GLY A 128 1.19 -4.91 80.85
CA GLY A 128 0.07 -4.08 80.41
C GLY A 128 -1.04 -4.91 79.75
N SER A 129 -2.20 -4.99 80.41
CA SER A 129 -3.54 -5.40 79.92
C SER A 129 -3.61 -6.03 78.52
N ALA A 130 -3.85 -7.35 78.45
CA ALA A 130 -4.11 -8.08 77.20
C ALA A 130 -5.25 -7.46 76.36
N ALA A 131 -6.17 -6.70 76.96
CA ALA A 131 -7.26 -6.02 76.26
C ALA A 131 -6.78 -4.83 75.41
N ASP A 132 -5.75 -4.10 75.85
CA ASP A 132 -5.20 -2.97 75.07
C ASP A 132 -4.43 -3.47 73.84
N VAL A 133 -3.78 -4.61 73.96
CA VAL A 133 -3.06 -5.25 72.84
C VAL A 133 -4.05 -5.70 71.75
N ILE A 134 -5.21 -6.25 72.13
CA ILE A 134 -6.24 -6.68 71.18
C ILE A 134 -6.87 -5.45 70.50
N THR A 135 -7.16 -4.39 71.25
CA THR A 135 -7.78 -3.17 70.70
C THR A 135 -6.86 -2.49 69.70
N ARG A 136 -5.57 -2.33 70.02
CA ARG A 136 -4.58 -1.81 69.07
C ARG A 136 -4.41 -2.68 67.82
N ASN A 137 -4.45 -4.01 67.96
CA ASN A 137 -4.35 -4.91 66.79
C ASN A 137 -5.59 -4.80 65.90
N TYR A 138 -6.78 -4.62 66.48
CA TYR A 138 -8.01 -4.43 65.74
C TYR A 138 -8.03 -3.09 64.99
N ASP A 139 -7.64 -1.99 65.66
CA ASP A 139 -7.54 -0.67 65.03
C ASP A 139 -6.51 -0.68 63.90
N GLN A 140 -5.34 -1.31 64.12
CA GLN A 140 -4.31 -1.46 63.09
C GLN A 140 -4.77 -2.28 61.87
N ARG A 141 -5.59 -3.31 62.07
CA ARG A 141 -6.19 -4.10 60.97
C ARG A 141 -7.30 -3.35 60.25
N ARG A 142 -8.04 -2.50 60.96
CA ARG A 142 -9.10 -1.69 60.38
C ARG A 142 -8.53 -0.57 59.51
N ASP A 143 -7.47 0.07 59.98
CA ASP A 143 -6.78 1.12 59.23
C ASP A 143 -6.08 0.57 57.97
N THR A 144 -5.49 -0.64 58.07
CA THR A 144 -4.84 -1.30 56.92
C THR A 144 -5.83 -1.92 55.92
N ALA A 145 -7.06 -2.29 56.33
CA ALA A 145 -8.08 -2.81 55.42
C ALA A 145 -8.67 -1.76 54.46
N GLY A 146 -8.49 -0.47 54.77
CA GLY A 146 -8.87 0.63 53.89
C GLY A 146 -7.79 1.03 52.88
N GLU A 147 -6.56 0.54 53.03
CA GLU A 147 -5.47 0.87 52.11
C GLU A 147 -5.59 0.00 50.84
N PRO A 148 -5.55 0.59 49.64
CA PRO A 148 -5.51 -0.19 48.42
C PRO A 148 -4.29 -1.12 48.46
N PRO A 149 -4.41 -2.37 47.98
CA PRO A 149 -3.32 -3.33 48.01
C PRO A 149 -2.07 -2.70 47.38
N PRO A 150 -0.88 -2.87 47.98
CA PRO A 150 0.33 -2.26 47.47
C PRO A 150 0.54 -2.77 46.05
N MET A 151 0.47 -1.86 45.07
CA MET A 151 0.64 -2.20 43.67
C MET A 151 1.91 -3.03 43.49
N THR A 152 1.77 -4.12 42.74
CA THR A 152 2.89 -4.98 42.43
C THR A 152 3.95 -4.16 41.69
N ARG A 153 5.21 -4.62 41.78
CA ARG A 153 6.32 -3.94 41.11
C ARG A 153 6.13 -3.84 39.59
N GLU A 154 5.37 -4.75 39.01
CA GLU A 154 5.01 -4.77 37.59
C GLU A 154 3.98 -3.70 37.28
N GLU A 155 2.88 -3.61 38.03
CA GLU A 155 1.86 -2.56 37.88
C GLU A 155 2.44 -1.15 38.01
N ARG A 156 3.38 -0.93 38.94
CA ARG A 156 4.06 0.37 39.07
C ARG A 156 4.85 0.74 37.81
N ARG A 157 5.51 -0.23 37.17
CA ARG A 157 6.25 0.01 35.92
C ARG A 157 5.33 0.30 34.76
N GLU A 158 4.20 -0.40 34.68
CA GLU A 158 3.20 -0.12 33.64
C GLU A 158 2.59 1.27 33.80
N GLN A 159 2.35 1.70 35.03
CA GLN A 159 1.82 3.04 35.29
C GLN A 159 2.85 4.12 34.94
N GLU A 160 4.12 3.94 35.31
CA GLU A 160 5.21 4.84 34.90
C GLU A 160 5.36 4.90 33.37
N GLN A 161 5.22 3.77 32.67
CA GLN A 161 5.26 3.72 31.21
C GLN A 161 4.05 4.43 30.58
N LYS A 162 2.84 4.24 31.13
CA LYS A 162 1.63 4.92 30.66
C LYS A 162 1.75 6.44 30.85
N GLU A 163 2.21 6.90 32.00
CA GLU A 163 2.40 8.33 32.26
C GLU A 163 3.48 8.94 31.36
N ALA A 164 4.60 8.24 31.18
CA ALA A 164 5.66 8.65 30.26
C ALA A 164 5.13 8.73 28.81
N PHE A 165 4.31 7.76 28.39
CA PHE A 165 3.71 7.75 27.06
C PHE A 165 2.69 8.88 26.88
N VAL A 166 1.80 9.13 27.86
CA VAL A 166 0.84 10.25 27.79
C VAL A 166 1.58 11.59 27.74
N ARG A 167 2.66 11.74 28.52
CA ARG A 167 3.49 12.94 28.48
C ARG A 167 4.19 13.09 27.12
N PHE A 168 4.76 12.02 26.58
CA PHE A 168 5.34 12.02 25.24
C PHE A 168 4.31 12.39 24.18
N LEU A 169 3.13 11.78 24.20
CA LEU A 169 2.07 12.04 23.23
C LEU A 169 1.58 13.50 23.30
N LYS A 170 1.50 14.08 24.51
CA LYS A 170 1.07 15.48 24.68
C LYS A 170 2.08 16.49 24.14
N PHE A 171 3.38 16.21 24.24
CA PHE A 171 4.44 17.14 23.79
C PHE A 171 4.93 16.85 22.37
N ALA A 172 5.21 15.58 22.05
CA ALA A 172 5.74 15.16 20.76
C ALA A 172 4.65 14.88 19.72
N GLY A 173 3.41 14.57 20.15
CA GLY A 173 2.31 14.24 19.24
C GLY A 173 2.04 15.30 18.17
N PRO A 174 1.85 16.59 18.53
CA PRO A 174 1.62 17.65 17.54
C PRO A 174 2.77 17.81 16.54
N VAL A 175 4.02 17.64 17.01
CA VAL A 175 5.22 17.73 16.16
C VAL A 175 5.25 16.56 15.17
N LEU A 176 5.00 15.32 15.63
CA LEU A 176 4.93 14.13 14.78
C LEU A 176 3.84 14.26 13.71
N VAL A 177 2.65 14.73 14.09
CA VAL A 177 1.56 14.99 13.13
C VAL A 177 1.97 16.06 12.11
N GLY A 178 2.60 17.15 12.55
CA GLY A 178 3.10 18.18 11.65
C GLY A 178 4.15 17.68 10.67
N VAL A 179 5.09 16.85 11.13
CA VAL A 179 6.11 16.21 10.28
C VAL A 179 5.46 15.26 9.28
N LEU A 180 4.52 14.42 9.71
CA LEU A 180 3.82 13.49 8.81
C LEU A 180 3.00 14.23 7.76
N LEU A 181 2.30 15.32 8.12
CA LEU A 181 1.57 16.16 7.16
C LEU A 181 2.52 16.89 6.21
N GLY A 182 3.66 17.37 6.70
CA GLY A 182 4.69 18.00 5.87
C GLY A 182 5.29 17.02 4.87
N LEU A 183 5.65 15.81 5.31
CA LEU A 183 6.13 14.75 4.44
C LEU A 183 5.06 14.28 3.45
N TYR A 184 3.80 14.20 3.85
CA TYR A 184 2.69 13.89 2.95
C TYR A 184 2.48 14.99 1.90
N GLY A 185 2.56 16.26 2.30
CA GLY A 185 2.48 17.39 1.38
C GLY A 185 3.66 17.43 0.40
N LEU A 186 4.87 17.14 0.88
CA LEU A 186 6.07 17.01 0.03
C LEU A 186 5.95 15.84 -0.93
N TYR A 187 5.51 14.68 -0.44
CA TYR A 187 5.23 13.51 -1.26
C TYR A 187 4.23 13.87 -2.35
N TYR A 188 3.07 14.44 -2.00
CA TYR A 188 2.06 14.89 -2.94
C TYR A 188 2.59 15.93 -3.95
N PHE A 189 3.50 16.81 -3.54
CA PHE A 189 4.13 17.79 -4.43
C PHE A 189 5.12 17.15 -5.42
N VAL A 190 5.95 16.21 -4.95
CA VAL A 190 6.94 15.51 -5.79
C VAL A 190 6.27 14.48 -6.69
N THR A 191 5.22 13.82 -6.22
CA THR A 191 4.41 12.88 -7.00
C THR A 191 3.26 13.54 -7.74
N ARG A 192 3.11 14.88 -7.66
CA ARG A 192 2.38 15.64 -8.66
C ARG A 192 3.20 15.58 -9.92
N GLU A 193 3.13 14.43 -10.56
CA GLU A 193 3.65 14.21 -11.89
C GLU A 193 3.08 15.32 -12.76
N ALA A 194 3.96 16.22 -13.20
CA ALA A 194 3.58 17.23 -14.15
C ALA A 194 3.01 16.51 -15.37
N VAL A 195 1.70 16.62 -15.55
CA VAL A 195 1.07 16.23 -16.81
C VAL A 195 1.64 17.21 -17.83
N PRO A 196 2.30 16.74 -18.90
CA PRO A 196 2.78 17.64 -19.93
C PRO A 196 1.59 18.43 -20.48
N PRO A 197 1.80 19.64 -21.02
CA PRO A 197 0.70 20.41 -21.59
C PRO A 197 -0.01 19.56 -22.65
N LEU A 198 -1.31 19.35 -22.45
CA LEU A 198 -2.18 18.61 -23.34
C LEU A 198 -2.99 19.62 -24.16
N TYR A 199 -3.09 19.37 -25.46
CA TYR A 199 -3.87 20.17 -26.40
C TYR A 199 -5.02 19.35 -26.93
N ALA A 200 -6.21 19.96 -27.01
CA ALA A 200 -7.40 19.27 -27.46
C ALA A 200 -7.30 19.01 -28.95
N VAL A 201 -7.08 17.75 -29.35
CA VAL A 201 -7.03 17.36 -30.76
C VAL A 201 -8.32 16.65 -31.11
N GLU A 202 -9.06 17.24 -32.05
CA GLU A 202 -10.22 16.65 -32.71
C GLU A 202 -9.98 16.58 -34.21
N GLY A 203 -10.82 15.85 -34.92
CA GLY A 203 -10.68 15.74 -36.37
C GLY A 203 -11.73 14.84 -37.00
N ILE A 204 -11.63 14.63 -38.31
CA ILE A 204 -12.52 13.76 -39.06
C ILE A 204 -11.68 12.78 -39.88
N VAL A 205 -12.02 11.49 -39.83
CA VAL A 205 -11.44 10.45 -40.68
C VAL A 205 -12.42 10.09 -41.79
N THR A 206 -11.97 10.21 -43.03
CA THR A 206 -12.75 9.81 -44.21
C THR A 206 -11.96 8.82 -45.04
N LEU A 207 -12.62 7.80 -45.59
CA LEU A 207 -12.06 6.86 -46.57
C LEU A 207 -12.81 7.09 -47.88
N ASN A 208 -12.09 7.46 -48.94
CA ASN A 208 -12.71 7.81 -50.24
C ASN A 208 -13.84 8.86 -50.10
N ASN A 209 -13.65 9.87 -49.24
CA ASN A 209 -14.62 10.91 -48.88
C ASN A 209 -15.88 10.42 -48.13
N VAL A 210 -15.90 9.18 -47.64
CA VAL A 210 -16.97 8.65 -46.79
C VAL A 210 -16.47 8.62 -45.34
N PRO A 211 -17.18 9.24 -44.37
CA PRO A 211 -16.80 9.18 -42.97
C PRO A 211 -16.78 7.73 -42.47
N GLN A 212 -15.79 7.39 -41.64
CA GLN A 212 -15.62 6.04 -41.11
C GLN A 212 -15.88 6.00 -39.61
N GLU A 213 -16.79 5.13 -39.17
CA GLU A 213 -17.13 4.91 -37.75
C GLU A 213 -16.23 3.84 -37.12
N GLY A 214 -15.90 4.02 -35.84
CA GLY A 214 -15.18 3.02 -35.05
C GLY A 214 -13.69 2.87 -35.37
N VAL A 215 -13.12 3.79 -36.16
CA VAL A 215 -11.69 3.81 -36.47
C VAL A 215 -10.92 4.32 -35.27
N GLU A 216 -9.90 3.58 -34.85
CA GLU A 216 -8.95 4.01 -33.82
C GLU A 216 -7.92 4.95 -34.42
N VAL A 217 -7.77 6.13 -33.84
CA VAL A 217 -6.72 7.10 -34.15
C VAL A 217 -5.77 7.17 -32.97
N ARG A 218 -4.52 6.76 -33.17
CA ARG A 218 -3.49 6.73 -32.12
C ARG A 218 -2.33 7.65 -32.48
N PHE A 219 -2.03 8.57 -31.57
CA PHE A 219 -0.89 9.48 -31.65
C PHE A 219 0.20 8.98 -30.71
N SER A 220 1.31 8.49 -31.27
CA SER A 220 2.48 8.10 -30.50
C SER A 220 3.51 9.23 -30.56
N PRO A 221 3.82 9.90 -29.45
CA PRO A 221 4.86 10.93 -29.45
C PRO A 221 6.20 10.30 -29.87
N ASP A 222 6.94 11.00 -30.73
CA ASP A 222 8.28 10.57 -31.08
C ASP A 222 9.15 10.63 -29.82
N ALA A 223 9.91 9.56 -29.59
CA ALA A 223 10.75 9.44 -28.41
C ALA A 223 11.74 10.60 -28.37
N LYS A 224 11.47 11.60 -27.50
CA LYS A 224 12.41 12.69 -27.27
C LYS A 224 13.46 12.20 -26.28
N THR A 225 14.72 12.31 -26.68
CA THR A 225 15.82 12.30 -25.74
C THR A 225 15.76 13.62 -24.99
N ASP A 226 15.53 13.56 -23.69
CA ASP A 226 15.66 14.74 -22.84
C ASP A 226 17.10 15.24 -22.92
N GLU A 227 17.29 16.46 -23.45
CA GLU A 227 18.62 17.02 -23.70
C GLU A 227 19.44 17.16 -22.42
N GLU A 228 18.78 17.34 -21.27
CA GLU A 228 19.45 17.55 -19.99
C GLU A 228 19.87 16.23 -19.34
N SER A 229 19.02 15.21 -19.42
CA SER A 229 19.30 13.90 -18.79
C SER A 229 19.90 12.86 -19.74
N GLY A 230 19.86 13.08 -21.06
CA GLY A 230 20.23 12.11 -22.09
C GLY A 230 19.32 10.87 -22.10
N LYS A 231 18.24 10.85 -21.31
CA LYS A 231 17.36 9.70 -21.17
C LYS A 231 16.23 9.80 -22.17
N VAL A 232 15.96 8.69 -22.86
CA VAL A 232 14.78 8.56 -23.71
C VAL A 232 13.55 8.49 -22.82
N VAL A 233 12.70 9.50 -22.90
CA VAL A 233 11.43 9.52 -22.15
C VAL A 233 10.35 8.99 -23.05
N ASN A 234 9.92 7.75 -22.79
CA ASN A 234 8.75 7.18 -23.45
C ASN A 234 7.50 7.86 -22.89
N GLN A 235 6.90 8.75 -23.68
CA GLN A 235 5.63 9.37 -23.37
C GLN A 235 4.49 8.44 -23.80
N ASN A 236 3.40 8.43 -23.03
CA ASN A 236 2.24 7.60 -23.37
C ASN A 236 1.61 8.08 -24.68
N SER A 237 1.04 7.17 -25.45
CA SER A 237 0.27 7.51 -26.65
C SER A 237 -1.13 8.01 -26.29
N SER A 238 -1.63 8.94 -27.11
CA SER A 238 -3.01 9.42 -27.04
C SER A 238 -3.86 8.61 -28.03
N ARG A 239 -5.10 8.28 -27.68
CA ARG A 239 -5.98 7.42 -28.48
C ARG A 239 -7.39 8.01 -28.55
N GLY A 240 -8.03 7.90 -29.71
CA GLY A 240 -9.42 8.29 -29.92
C GLY A 240 -10.11 7.31 -30.86
N TYR A 241 -11.43 7.26 -30.80
CA TYR A 241 -12.26 6.47 -31.71
C TYR A 241 -13.20 7.40 -32.48
N THR A 242 -13.40 7.11 -33.77
CA THR A 242 -14.32 7.90 -34.59
C THR A 242 -15.78 7.53 -34.32
N ASP A 243 -16.67 8.53 -34.34
CA ASP A 243 -18.11 8.37 -34.27
C ASP A 243 -18.75 8.09 -35.66
N ALA A 244 -20.08 8.05 -35.72
CA ALA A 244 -20.84 7.82 -36.96
C ALA A 244 -20.61 8.91 -38.03
N GLU A 245 -20.17 10.11 -37.65
CA GLU A 245 -19.80 11.20 -38.57
C GLU A 245 -18.30 11.15 -38.95
N GLY A 246 -17.56 10.16 -38.45
CA GLY A 246 -16.12 10.03 -38.63
C GLY A 246 -15.32 10.98 -37.75
N LYS A 247 -15.95 11.69 -36.79
CA LYS A 247 -15.27 12.62 -35.89
C LYS A 247 -14.61 11.87 -34.75
N TYR A 248 -13.39 12.25 -34.37
CA TYR A 248 -12.68 11.69 -33.23
C TYR A 248 -12.20 12.77 -32.27
N TYR A 249 -12.00 12.37 -31.02
CA TYR A 249 -11.38 13.15 -29.96
C TYR A 249 -10.25 12.33 -29.35
N LEU A 250 -9.06 12.90 -29.21
CA LEU A 250 -7.95 12.18 -28.57
C LEU A 250 -8.05 12.24 -27.04
N GLU A 251 -7.81 11.09 -26.42
CA GLU A 251 -7.66 10.93 -24.97
C GLU A 251 -6.25 10.47 -24.63
N PHE A 252 -5.58 11.19 -23.74
CA PHE A 252 -4.30 10.82 -23.16
C PHE A 252 -4.55 10.05 -21.85
N THR A 253 -4.08 8.80 -21.79
CA THR A 253 -4.22 7.96 -20.60
C THR A 253 -2.92 7.90 -19.82
N ARG A 254 -2.97 8.19 -18.50
CA ARG A 254 -1.83 8.06 -17.59
C ARG A 254 -2.27 7.39 -16.29
N GLY A 255 -1.85 6.14 -16.12
CA GLY A 255 -2.35 5.29 -15.03
C GLY A 255 -3.85 5.07 -15.17
N GLU A 256 -4.60 5.38 -14.12
CA GLU A 256 -6.08 5.25 -14.11
C GLU A 256 -6.79 6.54 -14.59
N ASN A 257 -6.06 7.65 -14.72
CA ASN A 257 -6.64 8.94 -15.11
C ASN A 257 -6.64 9.09 -16.64
N ARG A 258 -7.77 9.55 -17.17
CA ARG A 258 -7.95 9.93 -18.57
C ARG A 258 -8.03 11.45 -18.68
N TYR A 259 -7.28 12.00 -19.62
CA TYR A 259 -7.26 13.42 -19.91
C TYR A 259 -7.63 13.64 -21.38
N THR A 260 -8.43 14.66 -21.67
CA THR A 260 -8.75 15.02 -23.05
C THR A 260 -7.58 15.75 -23.69
N GLY A 261 -7.16 15.31 -24.88
CA GLY A 261 -6.09 15.91 -25.67
C GLY A 261 -4.90 14.99 -25.94
N ALA A 262 -3.90 15.56 -26.63
CA ALA A 262 -2.61 14.96 -26.90
C ALA A 262 -1.47 15.84 -26.40
N VAL A 263 -0.31 15.23 -26.15
CA VAL A 263 0.90 15.96 -25.73
C VAL A 263 1.37 16.87 -26.86
N SER A 264 1.98 18.03 -26.58
CA SER A 264 2.63 18.83 -27.65
C SER A 264 3.85 18.12 -28.23
N GLY A 265 4.05 18.27 -29.55
CA GLY A 265 5.25 17.86 -30.24
C GLY A 265 4.98 16.99 -31.47
N LYS A 266 6.03 16.36 -31.99
CA LYS A 266 5.94 15.46 -33.14
C LYS A 266 5.41 14.08 -32.70
N HIS A 267 4.48 13.56 -33.47
CA HIS A 267 3.82 12.29 -33.26
C HIS A 267 3.84 11.47 -34.54
N SER A 268 4.10 10.19 -34.38
CA SER A 268 3.76 9.16 -35.34
C SER A 268 2.28 8.79 -35.17
N VAL A 269 1.48 9.00 -36.21
CA VAL A 269 0.04 8.72 -36.24
C VAL A 269 -0.21 7.34 -36.83
N PHE A 270 -1.04 6.57 -36.14
CA PHE A 270 -1.52 5.26 -36.58
C PHE A 270 -3.05 5.31 -36.63
N ILE A 271 -3.61 4.91 -37.77
CA ILE A 271 -5.06 4.86 -37.95
C ILE A 271 -5.42 3.40 -38.20
N THR A 272 -6.21 2.79 -37.32
CA THR A 272 -6.55 1.37 -37.37
C THR A 272 -8.05 1.22 -37.48
N ASP A 273 -8.54 0.50 -38.48
CA ASP A 273 -9.98 0.25 -38.61
C ASP A 273 -10.51 -0.74 -37.54
N PRO A 274 -11.83 -0.93 -37.43
CA PRO A 274 -12.42 -1.92 -36.53
C PRO A 274 -11.96 -3.36 -36.78
N TYR A 275 -11.36 -3.66 -37.94
CA TYR A 275 -10.86 -4.97 -38.34
C TYR A 275 -9.36 -5.15 -38.06
N GLY A 276 -8.67 -4.13 -37.54
CA GLY A 276 -7.25 -4.16 -37.24
C GLY A 276 -6.33 -3.84 -38.43
N ILE A 277 -6.85 -3.34 -39.54
CA ILE A 277 -6.07 -2.92 -40.70
C ILE A 277 -5.52 -1.51 -40.43
N GLU A 278 -4.21 -1.37 -40.47
CA GLU A 278 -3.53 -0.09 -40.30
C GLU A 278 -3.47 0.69 -41.62
N TYR A 279 -3.95 1.93 -41.58
CA TYR A 279 -3.87 2.92 -42.64
C TYR A 279 -2.79 3.94 -42.29
N GLY A 280 -1.98 4.32 -43.29
CA GLY A 280 -1.06 5.44 -43.17
C GLY A 280 0.06 5.24 -42.15
N ALA A 281 0.62 4.02 -42.06
CA ALA A 281 1.80 3.75 -41.25
C ALA A 281 2.92 4.77 -41.57
N GLY A 282 3.35 5.54 -40.56
CA GLY A 282 4.39 6.56 -40.71
C GLY A 282 3.90 7.98 -41.05
N LEU A 283 2.61 8.29 -40.86
CA LEU A 283 2.14 9.67 -40.89
C LEU A 283 2.72 10.45 -39.70
N GLU A 284 3.52 11.48 -39.96
CA GLU A 284 4.03 12.38 -38.93
C GLU A 284 3.12 13.61 -38.78
N ARG A 285 2.78 13.97 -37.53
CA ARG A 285 2.03 15.20 -37.21
C ARG A 285 2.63 15.91 -36.00
N THR A 286 2.69 17.23 -36.09
CA THR A 286 3.08 18.08 -34.95
C THR A 286 1.81 18.62 -34.30
N VAL A 287 1.66 18.40 -32.99
CA VAL A 287 0.58 18.99 -32.18
C VAL A 287 1.13 20.25 -31.53
N GLU A 288 0.52 21.39 -31.86
CA GLU A 288 0.82 22.74 -31.35
C GLU A 288 -0.44 23.34 -30.72
N GLU A 289 -0.29 24.42 -29.94
CA GLU A 289 -1.40 25.04 -29.18
C GLU A 289 -2.58 25.50 -30.04
N ASP A 290 -2.28 25.90 -31.27
CA ASP A 290 -3.27 26.46 -32.21
C ASP A 290 -3.82 25.42 -33.21
N ASP A 291 -3.22 24.22 -33.33
CA ASP A 291 -3.58 23.23 -34.36
C ASP A 291 -4.37 22.05 -33.78
N ASN A 292 -5.60 22.37 -33.40
CA ASN A 292 -6.50 21.47 -32.65
C ASN A 292 -7.40 20.60 -33.55
N VAL A 293 -7.42 20.82 -34.87
CA VAL A 293 -8.34 20.13 -35.80
C VAL A 293 -7.57 19.45 -36.93
N ILE A 294 -7.40 18.13 -36.85
CA ILE A 294 -6.61 17.34 -37.80
C ILE A 294 -7.50 16.39 -38.60
N HIS A 295 -7.74 16.71 -39.87
CA HIS A 295 -8.50 15.85 -40.78
C HIS A 295 -7.61 14.81 -41.47
N PHE A 296 -8.09 13.57 -41.55
CA PHE A 296 -7.44 12.48 -42.25
C PHE A 296 -8.30 12.03 -43.44
N HIS A 297 -7.69 12.08 -44.63
CA HIS A 297 -8.26 11.55 -45.86
C HIS A 297 -7.48 10.30 -46.24
N LEU A 298 -8.12 9.14 -46.07
CA LEU A 298 -7.57 7.84 -46.41
C LEU A 298 -7.99 7.50 -47.86
N GLU A 299 -7.04 7.00 -48.63
CA GLU A 299 -7.27 6.44 -49.95
C GLU A 299 -7.11 4.92 -49.85
N SER A 300 -8.05 4.17 -50.46
CA SER A 300 -7.88 2.72 -50.57
C SER A 300 -6.78 2.42 -51.58
N ASN A 301 -5.66 1.88 -51.10
CA ASN A 301 -4.54 1.44 -51.92
C ASN A 301 -4.87 0.16 -52.71
#